data_AF-A0AAW0GT77-F1
#
_entry.id   AF-A0AAW0GT77-F1
#
_cell.length_a   1.000
_cell.length_b   1.000
_cell.length_c   1.000
_cell.angle_alpha   90.00
_cell.angle_beta   90.00
_cell.angle_gamma   90.00
#
_symmetry.space_group_name_H-M   'P 1'
#
loop_
_entity.id
_entity.type
_entity.pdbx_description
1 polymer ?
#
loop_
_entity_poly.entity_id
_entity_poly.type
_entity_poly.pdbx_seq_one_letter_code
_entity_poly.pdbx_strand_id
1 'polypeptide(L)'
;CNFPLLMFIWKIGPALACGNTVIVKPTEQTPLTVLHMASLVKEAGFPAGVVNIVPGYGPTTGAAIFSHMNINKVAFTGSTQSGKKEGAKLECGGGRWGNKGFFVQSKVFTNVSDEMCIAKEEIFGPVQQIMKFKSIDDVIKRANNTSHGLAAGVFTKDLDKAITVSSALQAGIVWVNCYMILSANRPFSGFKMSGNGRELGEHGIYEYTELKTVAMKISQKNS
;
A
#
# COMPACT_ATOMS: atom_id res chain seq x y z
N CYS A 1 5.96 -7.18 5.46
CA CYS A 1 6.68 -7.31 6.75
C CYS A 1 6.87 -6.00 7.52
N ASN A 2 6.88 -4.85 6.83
CA ASN A 2 7.09 -3.51 7.41
C ASN A 2 6.14 -3.14 8.56
N PHE A 3 4.82 -3.34 8.43
CA PHE A 3 3.83 -2.98 9.45
C PHE A 3 2.84 -4.13 9.71
N PRO A 4 3.27 -5.24 10.34
CA PRO A 4 2.52 -6.50 10.35
C PRO A 4 1.15 -6.38 11.03
N LEU A 5 1.09 -5.73 12.19
CA LEU A 5 -0.17 -5.57 12.93
C LEU A 5 -1.11 -4.55 12.27
N LEU A 6 -0.57 -3.45 11.77
CA LEU A 6 -1.38 -2.43 11.09
C LEU A 6 -2.04 -3.00 9.83
N MET A 7 -1.27 -3.68 8.98
CA MET A 7 -1.78 -4.30 7.75
C MET A 7 -2.76 -5.43 8.03
N PHE A 8 -2.57 -6.16 9.14
CA PHE A 8 -3.56 -7.12 9.60
C PHE A 8 -4.90 -6.43 9.88
N ILE A 9 -4.91 -5.39 10.72
CA ILE A 9 -6.13 -4.68 11.11
C ILE A 9 -6.81 -4.00 9.91
N TRP A 10 -6.04 -3.39 9.00
CA TRP A 10 -6.58 -2.74 7.79
C TRP A 10 -7.36 -3.70 6.89
N LYS A 11 -6.96 -4.99 6.87
CA LYS A 11 -7.65 -6.00 6.06
C LYS A 11 -8.80 -6.65 6.80
N ILE A 12 -8.59 -7.08 8.05
CA ILE A 12 -9.61 -7.85 8.76
C ILE A 12 -10.75 -6.96 9.28
N GLY A 13 -10.48 -5.71 9.63
CA GLY A 13 -11.49 -4.78 10.15
C GLY A 13 -12.69 -4.62 9.20
N PRO A 14 -12.50 -4.11 7.97
CA PRO A 14 -13.59 -3.97 7.01
C PRO A 14 -14.16 -5.32 6.57
N ALA A 15 -13.33 -6.37 6.42
CA ALA A 15 -13.81 -7.70 6.05
C ALA A 15 -14.84 -8.22 7.06
N LEU A 16 -14.51 -8.20 8.36
CA LEU A 16 -15.38 -8.65 9.43
C LEU A 16 -16.60 -7.75 9.60
N ALA A 17 -16.43 -6.43 9.46
CA ALA A 17 -17.55 -5.49 9.50
C ALA A 17 -18.59 -5.75 8.40
N CYS A 18 -18.15 -6.26 7.24
CA CYS A 18 -19.03 -6.67 6.14
C CYS A 18 -19.55 -8.11 6.25
N GLY A 19 -19.23 -8.83 7.34
CA GLY A 19 -19.68 -10.19 7.57
C GLY A 19 -18.90 -11.28 6.83
N ASN A 20 -17.70 -10.98 6.33
CA ASN A 20 -16.83 -11.98 5.69
C ASN A 20 -16.14 -12.87 6.72
N THR A 21 -15.83 -14.10 6.32
CA THR A 21 -14.83 -14.93 7.00
C THR A 21 -13.47 -14.75 6.32
N VAL A 22 -12.38 -14.91 7.07
CA VAL A 22 -11.03 -14.61 6.58
C VAL A 22 -10.05 -15.73 6.83
N ILE A 23 -9.16 -15.93 5.86
CA ILE A 23 -7.92 -16.70 5.99
C ILE A 23 -6.77 -15.72 5.78
N VAL A 24 -5.93 -15.57 6.80
CA VAL A 24 -4.83 -14.60 6.80
C VAL A 24 -3.49 -15.33 6.84
N LYS A 25 -2.65 -15.08 5.83
CA LYS A 25 -1.24 -15.48 5.84
C LYS A 25 -0.36 -14.27 6.20
N PRO A 26 0.19 -14.18 7.42
CA PRO A 26 1.21 -13.18 7.70
C PRO A 26 2.49 -13.46 6.90
N THR A 27 3.30 -12.43 6.73
CA THR A 27 4.66 -12.55 6.18
C THR A 27 5.50 -13.48 7.07
N GLU A 28 6.30 -14.34 6.44
CA GLU A 28 7.10 -15.34 7.16
C GLU A 28 8.18 -14.73 8.07
N GLN A 29 8.59 -13.48 7.79
CA GLN A 29 9.59 -12.76 8.57
C GLN A 29 9.02 -12.18 9.87
N THR A 30 7.73 -11.81 9.92
CA THR A 30 7.12 -11.16 11.08
C THR A 30 5.73 -11.71 11.44
N PRO A 31 5.58 -13.03 11.72
CA PRO A 31 4.28 -13.65 11.97
C PRO A 31 3.75 -13.46 13.40
N LEU A 32 4.62 -13.19 14.37
CA LEU A 32 4.32 -13.37 15.79
C LEU A 32 3.20 -12.46 16.32
N THR A 33 3.19 -11.18 15.93
CA THR A 33 2.15 -10.24 16.36
C THR A 33 0.78 -10.64 15.81
N VAL A 34 0.74 -11.11 14.55
CA VAL A 34 -0.49 -11.61 13.93
C VAL A 34 -0.96 -12.90 14.59
N LEU A 35 -0.04 -13.79 14.98
CA LEU A 35 -0.39 -14.99 15.73
C LEU A 35 -0.93 -14.67 17.13
N HIS A 36 -0.38 -13.68 17.82
CA HIS A 36 -0.94 -13.23 19.09
C HIS A 36 -2.34 -12.64 18.93
N MET A 37 -2.63 -11.96 17.81
CA MET A 37 -4.00 -11.54 17.53
C MET A 37 -4.99 -12.71 17.45
N ALA A 38 -4.56 -13.93 17.10
CA ALA A 38 -5.44 -15.10 17.11
C ALA A 38 -5.96 -15.42 18.52
N SER A 39 -5.11 -15.28 19.57
CA SER A 39 -5.58 -15.49 20.94
C SER A 39 -6.59 -14.42 21.35
N LEU A 40 -6.36 -13.17 20.96
CA LEU A 40 -7.29 -12.06 21.25
C LEU A 40 -8.61 -12.19 20.49
N VAL A 41 -8.59 -12.68 19.24
CA VAL A 41 -9.82 -12.98 18.48
C VAL A 41 -10.63 -14.08 19.16
N LYS A 42 -9.97 -15.12 19.68
CA LYS A 42 -10.62 -16.17 20.45
C LYS A 42 -11.21 -15.62 21.76
N GLU A 43 -10.44 -14.81 22.48
CA GLU A 43 -10.88 -14.16 23.73
C GLU A 43 -12.07 -13.23 23.51
N ALA A 44 -12.09 -12.47 22.41
CA ALA A 44 -13.20 -11.62 22.03
C ALA A 44 -14.48 -12.38 21.63
N GLY A 45 -14.42 -13.71 21.51
CA GLY A 45 -15.60 -14.56 21.30
C GLY A 45 -16.07 -14.66 19.84
N PHE A 46 -15.20 -14.43 18.86
CA PHE A 46 -15.55 -14.67 17.46
C PHE A 46 -15.89 -16.17 17.24
N PRO A 47 -16.93 -16.49 16.45
CA PRO A 47 -17.24 -17.89 16.12
C PRO A 47 -16.05 -18.60 15.46
N ALA A 48 -15.92 -19.90 15.74
CA ALA A 48 -14.86 -20.72 15.15
C ALA A 48 -14.94 -20.69 13.61
N GLY A 49 -13.79 -20.51 12.96
CA GLY A 49 -13.69 -20.45 11.51
C GLY A 49 -13.93 -19.07 10.90
N VAL A 50 -14.38 -18.06 11.66
CA VAL A 50 -14.54 -16.69 11.14
C VAL A 50 -13.20 -16.04 10.83
N VAL A 51 -12.19 -16.25 11.68
CA VAL A 51 -10.83 -15.79 11.47
C VAL A 51 -9.88 -16.97 11.58
N ASN A 52 -9.16 -17.25 10.50
CA ASN A 52 -8.17 -18.31 10.43
C ASN A 52 -6.82 -17.69 10.08
N ILE A 53 -5.78 -17.96 10.87
CA ILE A 53 -4.43 -17.43 10.64
C ILE A 53 -3.51 -18.60 10.32
N VAL A 54 -2.92 -18.58 9.13
CA VAL A 54 -2.08 -19.67 8.62
C VAL A 54 -0.70 -19.09 8.24
N PRO A 55 0.28 -19.13 9.17
CA PRO A 55 1.66 -18.79 8.83
C PRO A 55 2.24 -19.78 7.81
N GLY A 56 3.20 -19.30 7.04
CA GLY A 56 3.93 -20.10 6.06
C GLY A 56 4.57 -19.22 5.01
N TYR A 57 5.26 -19.81 4.04
CA TYR A 57 5.98 -19.05 3.02
C TYR A 57 5.06 -18.57 1.91
N GLY A 58 5.43 -17.45 1.27
CA GLY A 58 4.72 -16.94 0.08
C GLY A 58 4.56 -17.98 -1.04
N PRO A 59 5.64 -18.66 -1.51
CA PRO A 59 5.56 -19.64 -2.58
C PRO A 59 4.71 -20.90 -2.29
N THR A 60 4.38 -21.17 -1.03
CA THR A 60 3.58 -22.35 -0.65
C THR A 60 2.20 -21.93 -0.15
N THR A 61 2.11 -21.46 1.10
CA THR A 61 0.85 -21.06 1.72
C THR A 61 0.20 -19.88 0.99
N GLY A 62 1.02 -18.91 0.54
CA GLY A 62 0.51 -17.80 -0.26
C GLY A 62 -0.05 -18.29 -1.60
N ALA A 63 0.74 -19.05 -2.37
CA ALA A 63 0.30 -19.61 -3.65
C ALA A 63 -0.98 -20.44 -3.52
N ALA A 64 -1.10 -21.26 -2.46
CA ALA A 64 -2.29 -22.04 -2.19
C ALA A 64 -3.54 -21.15 -1.95
N ILE A 65 -3.41 -20.03 -1.23
CA ILE A 65 -4.51 -19.07 -1.04
C ILE A 65 -4.89 -18.42 -2.38
N PHE A 66 -3.91 -18.01 -3.18
CA PHE A 66 -4.16 -17.35 -4.46
C PHE A 66 -4.87 -18.23 -5.48
N SER A 67 -4.62 -19.55 -5.46
CA SER A 67 -5.17 -20.49 -6.44
C SER A 67 -6.38 -21.30 -5.94
N HIS A 68 -6.82 -21.09 -4.70
CA HIS A 68 -7.89 -21.90 -4.11
C HIS A 68 -9.26 -21.55 -4.71
N MET A 69 -9.90 -22.53 -5.36
CA MET A 69 -11.16 -22.32 -6.10
C MET A 69 -12.34 -21.87 -5.25
N ASN A 70 -12.30 -22.09 -3.93
CA ASN A 70 -13.38 -21.67 -3.02
C ASN A 70 -13.08 -20.35 -2.28
N ILE A 71 -12.03 -19.60 -2.67
CA ILE A 71 -11.77 -18.27 -2.13
C ILE A 71 -12.41 -17.23 -3.06
N ASN A 72 -13.32 -16.42 -2.51
CA ASN A 72 -14.07 -15.43 -3.29
C ASN A 72 -13.28 -14.14 -3.57
N LYS A 73 -12.37 -13.74 -2.67
CA LYS A 73 -11.55 -12.52 -2.79
C LYS A 73 -10.16 -12.74 -2.20
N VAL A 74 -9.14 -12.19 -2.86
CA VAL A 74 -7.77 -12.09 -2.33
C VAL A 74 -7.39 -10.63 -2.18
N ALA A 75 -6.95 -10.22 -0.98
CA ALA A 75 -6.42 -8.89 -0.71
C ALA A 75 -4.94 -9.00 -0.34
N PHE A 76 -4.06 -8.40 -1.15
CA PHE A 76 -2.61 -8.54 -1.02
C PHE A 76 -1.91 -7.17 -0.92
N THR A 77 -0.88 -7.10 -0.08
CA THR A 77 0.00 -5.93 0.06
C THR A 77 1.45 -6.41 0.04
N GLY A 78 2.22 -6.00 -0.96
CA GLY A 78 3.60 -6.44 -1.18
C GLY A 78 4.28 -5.72 -2.35
N SER A 79 5.52 -6.10 -2.64
CA SER A 79 6.40 -5.41 -3.60
C SER A 79 6.25 -5.89 -5.04
N THR A 80 6.54 -5.00 -5.99
CA THR A 80 6.89 -5.33 -7.38
C THR A 80 8.41 -5.58 -7.48
N GLN A 81 8.87 -6.53 -8.30
CA GLN A 81 10.32 -6.83 -8.42
C GLN A 81 11.12 -5.65 -9.02
N SER A 82 12.34 -5.42 -8.53
CA SER A 82 13.27 -4.36 -8.99
C SER A 82 14.75 -4.81 -9.04
N GLY A 83 15.54 -4.19 -9.93
CA GLY A 83 16.90 -4.50 -10.38
C GLY A 83 18.01 -3.50 -9.96
N LYS A 84 19.14 -3.48 -10.69
CA LYS A 84 20.50 -3.10 -10.20
C LYS A 84 20.95 -1.63 -10.42
N LYS A 85 22.07 -1.25 -9.78
CA LYS A 85 22.59 0.11 -9.53
C LYS A 85 23.32 0.79 -10.71
N GLU A 86 23.21 2.13 -10.78
CA GLU A 86 23.96 3.03 -11.68
C GLU A 86 24.40 4.34 -10.98
N GLY A 87 25.24 5.13 -11.68
CA GLY A 87 26.18 6.14 -11.18
C GLY A 87 25.67 7.52 -10.74
N ALA A 88 24.74 7.59 -9.79
CA ALA A 88 24.40 8.83 -9.10
C ALA A 88 25.51 9.32 -8.13
N LYS A 89 25.53 10.62 -7.82
CA LYS A 89 26.48 11.19 -6.83
C LYS A 89 26.00 10.87 -5.41
N LEU A 90 26.77 10.06 -4.69
CA LEU A 90 26.56 9.79 -3.27
C LEU A 90 27.08 10.95 -2.42
N GLU A 91 26.21 11.60 -1.66
CA GLU A 91 26.61 12.68 -0.75
C GLU A 91 27.02 12.15 0.64
N CYS A 92 26.32 11.14 1.15
CA CYS A 92 26.61 10.56 2.45
C CYS A 92 26.16 9.10 2.58
N GLY A 93 26.75 8.39 3.54
CA GLY A 93 26.46 6.98 3.83
C GLY A 93 27.02 6.03 2.78
N GLY A 94 26.21 5.05 2.37
CA GLY A 94 26.58 4.12 1.29
C GLY A 94 26.92 2.71 1.75
N GLY A 95 27.32 2.53 3.01
CA GLY A 95 27.82 1.27 3.56
C GLY A 95 26.90 0.56 4.55
N ARG A 96 27.42 -0.56 5.07
CA ARG A 96 26.88 -1.27 6.24
C ARG A 96 27.23 -0.48 7.50
N TRP A 97 26.38 -0.53 8.52
CA TRP A 97 26.71 -0.05 9.85
C TRP A 97 26.89 -1.22 10.83
N GLY A 98 28.06 -1.31 11.46
CA GLY A 98 28.37 -2.36 12.45
C GLY A 98 28.57 -3.77 11.89
N ASN A 99 28.84 -4.73 12.79
CA ASN A 99 29.22 -6.10 12.44
C ASN A 99 28.07 -7.11 12.60
N LYS A 100 27.00 -6.79 13.32
CA LYS A 100 25.82 -7.65 13.52
C LYS A 100 24.53 -6.93 13.11
N GLY A 101 23.51 -7.69 12.70
CA GLY A 101 22.22 -7.17 12.23
C GLY A 101 22.20 -6.77 10.75
N PHE A 102 21.04 -6.31 10.29
CA PHE A 102 20.77 -5.89 8.90
C PHE A 102 20.78 -4.36 8.74
N PHE A 103 21.76 -3.69 9.36
CA PHE A 103 21.84 -2.22 9.34
C PHE A 103 22.52 -1.70 8.06
N VAL A 104 21.88 -0.71 7.45
CA VAL A 104 22.38 0.03 6.28
C VAL A 104 22.43 1.51 6.65
N GLN A 105 23.52 2.19 6.33
CA GLN A 105 23.63 3.63 6.53
C GLN A 105 22.61 4.37 5.64
N SER A 106 22.02 5.44 6.17
CA SER A 106 21.20 6.36 5.38
C SER A 106 22.00 6.95 4.22
N LYS A 107 21.42 6.93 3.02
CA LYS A 107 22.08 7.39 1.79
C LYS A 107 21.32 8.56 1.21
N VAL A 108 22.04 9.59 0.80
CA VAL A 108 21.47 10.69 0.02
C VAL A 108 22.21 10.77 -1.30
N PHE A 109 21.45 10.72 -2.39
CA PHE A 109 21.95 10.91 -3.75
C PHE A 109 21.45 12.24 -4.31
N THR A 110 22.36 13.01 -4.90
CA THR A 110 22.05 14.22 -5.67
C THR A 110 22.41 14.01 -7.14
N ASN A 111 22.02 14.97 -7.98
CA ASN A 111 22.22 14.91 -9.43
C ASN A 111 21.66 13.61 -10.04
N VAL A 112 20.53 13.16 -9.49
CA VAL A 112 19.82 11.99 -10.00
C VAL A 112 19.07 12.41 -11.26
N SER A 113 19.18 11.62 -12.33
CA SER A 113 18.37 11.78 -13.54
C SER A 113 17.26 10.74 -13.57
N ASP A 114 16.19 11.05 -14.31
CA ASP A 114 14.99 10.21 -14.38
C ASP A 114 15.27 8.82 -14.96
N GLU A 115 16.34 8.67 -15.76
CA GLU A 115 16.69 7.39 -16.39
C GLU A 115 17.34 6.37 -15.45
N MET A 116 17.91 6.83 -14.33
CA MET A 116 18.63 5.98 -13.38
C MET A 116 17.70 4.99 -12.68
N CYS A 117 18.16 3.75 -12.45
CA CYS A 117 17.37 2.76 -11.71
C CYS A 117 16.93 3.26 -10.33
N ILE A 118 17.77 4.02 -9.61
CA ILE A 118 17.41 4.57 -8.29
C ILE A 118 16.27 5.61 -8.35
N ALA A 119 15.95 6.15 -9.54
CA ALA A 119 14.84 7.07 -9.77
C ALA A 119 13.54 6.33 -10.17
N LYS A 120 13.67 5.16 -10.80
CA LYS A 120 12.55 4.39 -11.35
C LYS A 120 12.04 3.30 -10.42
N GLU A 121 12.95 2.69 -9.67
CA GLU A 121 12.68 1.47 -8.93
C GLU A 121 12.55 1.70 -7.43
N GLU A 122 11.62 0.96 -6.81
CA GLU A 122 11.43 0.97 -5.37
C GLU A 122 12.63 0.32 -4.65
N ILE A 123 13.31 1.10 -3.81
CA ILE A 123 14.47 0.63 -3.02
C ILE A 123 14.04 0.03 -1.67
N PHE A 124 13.00 0.59 -1.04
CA PHE A 124 12.46 0.17 0.26
C PHE A 124 13.48 0.17 1.42
N GLY A 125 14.53 0.99 1.31
CA GLY A 125 15.57 1.19 2.31
C GLY A 125 15.81 2.68 2.60
N PRO A 126 16.73 3.02 3.53
CA PRO A 126 16.99 4.41 3.92
C PRO A 126 17.83 5.12 2.85
N VAL A 127 17.26 5.35 1.67
CA VAL A 127 17.91 5.94 0.51
C VAL A 127 17.03 7.05 -0.05
N GLN A 128 17.56 8.27 -0.11
CA GLN A 128 16.88 9.45 -0.64
C GLN A 128 17.51 9.91 -1.95
N GLN A 129 16.69 10.21 -2.94
CA GLN A 129 17.08 10.82 -4.21
C GLN A 129 16.64 12.28 -4.25
N ILE A 130 17.51 13.16 -4.73
CA ILE A 130 17.23 14.59 -4.90
C ILE A 130 17.47 14.96 -6.36
N MET A 131 16.40 15.48 -6.99
CA MET A 131 16.38 15.94 -8.37
C MET A 131 16.07 17.44 -8.41
N LYS A 132 16.61 18.14 -9.40
CA LYS A 132 16.29 19.56 -9.65
C LYS A 132 15.25 19.66 -10.76
N PHE A 133 14.45 20.71 -10.70
CA PHE A 133 13.54 21.12 -11.77
C PHE A 133 13.45 22.64 -11.83
N LYS A 134 12.94 23.17 -12.94
CA LYS A 134 12.74 24.62 -13.13
C LYS A 134 11.31 24.97 -13.54
N SER A 135 10.65 24.09 -14.30
CA SER A 135 9.28 24.28 -14.78
C SER A 135 8.32 23.37 -14.01
N ILE A 136 7.16 23.91 -13.64
CA ILE A 136 6.09 23.16 -12.99
C ILE A 136 5.55 22.08 -13.95
N ASP A 137 5.33 22.44 -15.21
CA ASP A 137 4.81 21.51 -16.22
C ASP A 137 5.77 20.33 -16.46
N ASP A 138 7.07 20.61 -16.49
CA ASP A 138 8.11 19.59 -16.65
C ASP A 138 8.14 18.64 -15.45
N VAL A 139 8.13 19.17 -14.22
CA VAL A 139 8.17 18.31 -13.03
C VAL A 139 6.90 17.48 -12.85
N ILE A 140 5.72 17.98 -13.25
CA ILE A 140 4.49 17.19 -13.26
C ILE A 140 4.62 16.02 -14.25
N LYS A 141 5.11 16.28 -15.46
CA LYS A 141 5.33 15.22 -16.46
C LYS A 141 6.29 14.16 -15.94
N ARG A 142 7.42 14.58 -15.33
CA ARG A 142 8.43 13.68 -14.76
C ARG A 142 7.89 12.88 -13.57
N ALA A 143 7.16 13.52 -12.66
CA ALA A 143 6.54 12.86 -11.51
C ALA A 143 5.51 11.80 -11.93
N ASN A 144 4.78 12.05 -13.02
CA ASN A 144 3.83 11.10 -13.59
C ASN A 144 4.48 10.05 -14.51
N ASN A 145 5.74 10.22 -14.94
CA ASN A 145 6.44 9.30 -15.82
C ASN A 145 7.02 8.10 -15.06
N THR A 146 6.14 7.34 -14.44
CA THR A 146 6.46 6.11 -13.71
C THR A 146 5.29 5.14 -13.82
N SER A 147 5.59 3.85 -13.68
CA SER A 147 4.57 2.79 -13.55
C SER A 147 3.84 2.85 -12.21
N HIS A 148 4.41 3.53 -11.21
CA HIS A 148 3.86 3.68 -9.88
C HIS A 148 2.91 4.89 -9.75
N GLY A 149 2.17 4.95 -8.66
CA GLY A 149 1.21 6.02 -8.38
C GLY A 149 0.60 5.92 -6.98
N LEU A 150 1.36 5.50 -5.97
CA LEU A 150 0.82 5.32 -4.61
C LEU A 150 0.50 6.67 -3.95
N ALA A 151 1.51 7.49 -3.72
CA ALA A 151 1.35 8.77 -3.06
C ALA A 151 2.35 9.80 -3.58
N ALA A 152 2.01 11.08 -3.43
CA ALA A 152 2.86 12.21 -3.77
C ALA A 152 2.73 13.34 -2.74
N GLY A 153 3.67 14.30 -2.78
CA GLY A 153 3.71 15.45 -1.87
C GLY A 153 3.99 16.75 -2.61
N VAL A 154 3.27 17.81 -2.27
CA VAL A 154 3.45 19.16 -2.81
C VAL A 154 3.75 20.11 -1.66
N PHE A 155 4.87 20.82 -1.72
CA PHE A 155 5.26 21.79 -0.69
C PHE A 155 5.32 23.19 -1.32
N THR A 156 4.39 24.06 -0.92
CA THR A 156 4.25 25.41 -1.47
C THR A 156 3.41 26.29 -0.54
N LYS A 157 3.64 27.61 -0.57
CA LYS A 157 2.77 28.60 0.11
C LYS A 157 1.67 29.15 -0.81
N ASP A 158 1.78 28.87 -2.11
CA ASP A 158 0.89 29.33 -3.17
C ASP A 158 -0.26 28.33 -3.35
N LEU A 159 -1.49 28.80 -3.15
CA LEU A 159 -2.71 27.98 -3.18
C LEU A 159 -3.04 27.49 -4.58
N ASP A 160 -2.86 28.33 -5.61
CA ASP A 160 -3.13 27.95 -7.00
C ASP A 160 -2.19 26.82 -7.42
N LYS A 161 -0.91 26.91 -7.04
CA LYS A 161 0.05 25.83 -7.27
C LYS A 161 -0.30 24.58 -6.50
N ALA A 162 -0.71 24.71 -5.24
CA ALA A 162 -1.11 23.56 -4.42
C ALA A 162 -2.22 22.76 -5.12
N ILE A 163 -3.31 23.44 -5.48
CA ILE A 163 -4.50 22.83 -6.11
C ILE A 163 -4.18 22.30 -7.51
N THR A 164 -3.49 23.09 -8.33
CA THR A 164 -3.19 22.72 -9.72
C THR A 164 -2.27 21.50 -9.78
N VAL A 165 -1.16 21.52 -9.02
CA VAL A 165 -0.20 20.42 -9.01
C VAL A 165 -0.83 19.18 -8.39
N SER A 166 -1.56 19.31 -7.27
CA SER A 166 -2.18 18.15 -6.64
C SER A 166 -3.21 17.46 -7.53
N SER A 167 -3.94 18.22 -8.34
CA SER A 167 -4.94 17.68 -9.26
C SER A 167 -4.31 17.02 -10.49
N ALA A 168 -3.11 17.47 -10.91
CA ALA A 168 -2.40 16.94 -12.07
C ALA A 168 -1.58 15.67 -11.77
N LEU A 169 -1.25 15.41 -10.50
CA LEU A 169 -0.47 14.24 -10.09
C LEU A 169 -1.32 12.97 -10.15
N GLN A 170 -0.80 11.95 -10.83
CA GLN A 170 -1.43 10.63 -10.97
C GLN A 170 -1.05 9.73 -9.79
N ALA A 171 -1.48 10.13 -8.58
CA ALA A 171 -1.24 9.42 -7.34
C ALA A 171 -2.54 9.21 -6.57
N GLY A 172 -2.66 8.09 -5.83
CA GLY A 172 -3.86 7.81 -5.05
C GLY A 172 -4.05 8.73 -3.84
N ILE A 173 -2.95 9.24 -3.29
CA ILE A 173 -2.95 10.29 -2.26
C ILE A 173 -1.97 11.39 -2.64
N VAL A 174 -2.38 12.65 -2.52
CA VAL A 174 -1.48 13.79 -2.61
C VAL A 174 -1.55 14.58 -1.31
N TRP A 175 -0.42 14.70 -0.62
CA TRP A 175 -0.29 15.55 0.56
C TRP A 175 0.19 16.95 0.16
N VAL A 176 -0.39 17.99 0.78
CA VAL A 176 0.05 19.38 0.60
C VAL A 176 0.64 19.88 1.91
N ASN A 177 1.88 20.37 1.89
CA ASN A 177 2.65 20.87 3.04
C ASN A 177 2.78 19.88 4.22
N CYS A 178 2.63 18.59 3.95
CA CYS A 178 2.84 17.49 4.88
C CYS A 178 3.22 16.23 4.09
N TYR A 179 3.57 15.15 4.81
CA TYR A 179 3.84 13.84 4.22
C TYR A 179 3.54 12.75 5.24
N MET A 180 3.13 11.56 4.80
CA MET A 180 2.85 10.39 5.66
C MET A 180 1.71 10.57 6.68
N ILE A 181 0.76 11.47 6.41
CA ILE A 181 -0.45 11.62 7.25
C ILE A 181 -1.51 10.64 6.77
N LEU A 182 -1.76 9.60 7.56
CA LEU A 182 -2.74 8.54 7.30
C LEU A 182 -3.85 8.55 8.35
N SER A 183 -5.06 8.16 7.96
CA SER A 183 -6.20 8.06 8.87
C SER A 183 -7.21 7.04 8.34
N ALA A 184 -7.84 6.29 9.24
CA ALA A 184 -8.79 5.24 8.90
C ALA A 184 -10.05 5.75 8.17
N ASN A 185 -10.38 7.04 8.33
CA ASN A 185 -11.53 7.67 7.67
C ASN A 185 -11.28 8.07 6.22
N ARG A 186 -10.05 7.94 5.71
CA ARG A 186 -9.69 8.32 4.33
C ARG A 186 -9.31 7.08 3.54
N PRO A 187 -9.84 6.91 2.31
CA PRO A 187 -9.38 5.84 1.43
C PRO A 187 -7.88 5.95 1.15
N PHE A 188 -7.21 4.80 1.15
CA PHE A 188 -5.81 4.64 0.81
C PHE A 188 -5.68 3.74 -0.41
N SER A 189 -4.89 4.17 -1.40
CA SER A 189 -4.76 3.47 -2.67
C SER A 189 -3.61 3.95 -3.52
N GLY A 190 -3.24 3.14 -4.51
CA GLY A 190 -2.44 3.57 -5.65
C GLY A 190 -3.25 3.79 -6.92
N PHE A 191 -2.66 4.57 -7.82
CA PHE A 191 -2.92 4.61 -9.25
C PHE A 191 -1.99 3.63 -9.97
N LYS A 192 -2.32 3.29 -11.22
CA LYS A 192 -1.47 2.47 -12.11
C LYS A 192 -1.09 1.12 -11.46
N MET A 193 0.19 0.74 -11.50
CA MET A 193 0.68 -0.51 -10.94
C MET A 193 0.80 -0.50 -9.41
N SER A 194 0.52 0.63 -8.74
CA SER A 194 0.61 0.72 -7.27
C SER A 194 -0.60 0.11 -6.55
N GLY A 195 -1.66 -0.29 -7.26
CA GLY A 195 -2.74 -1.07 -6.67
C GLY A 195 -4.04 -1.04 -7.47
N ASN A 196 -4.93 -1.97 -7.13
CA ASN A 196 -6.31 -2.04 -7.61
C ASN A 196 -7.26 -1.98 -6.40
N GLY A 197 -8.34 -1.21 -6.52
CA GLY A 197 -9.29 -0.99 -5.42
C GLY A 197 -8.81 0.04 -4.40
N ARG A 198 -9.48 0.12 -3.24
CA ARG A 198 -9.19 1.04 -2.13
C ARG A 198 -9.21 0.28 -0.80
N GLU A 199 -8.35 0.64 0.14
CA GLU A 199 -8.46 0.22 1.56
C GLU A 199 -8.84 1.45 2.42
N LEU A 200 -9.43 1.23 3.60
CA LEU A 200 -9.91 2.28 4.51
C LEU A 200 -10.99 3.20 3.93
N GLY A 201 -11.47 4.13 4.76
CA GLY A 201 -12.58 5.02 4.42
C GLY A 201 -13.86 4.27 4.07
N GLU A 202 -14.88 5.01 3.64
CA GLU A 202 -16.14 4.42 3.18
C GLU A 202 -15.92 3.55 1.94
N HIS A 203 -15.16 4.05 0.96
CA HIS A 203 -14.94 3.33 -0.30
C HIS A 203 -14.22 1.98 -0.14
N GLY A 204 -13.34 1.84 0.86
CA GLY A 204 -12.67 0.57 1.11
C GLY A 204 -13.60 -0.51 1.66
N ILE A 205 -14.74 -0.14 2.25
CA ILE A 205 -15.75 -1.10 2.73
C ILE A 205 -16.41 -1.81 1.55
N TYR A 206 -16.71 -1.09 0.46
CA TYR A 206 -17.39 -1.66 -0.70
C TYR A 206 -16.61 -2.80 -1.37
N GLU A 207 -15.28 -2.79 -1.27
CA GLU A 207 -14.41 -3.87 -1.75
C GLU A 207 -14.66 -5.22 -1.05
N TYR A 208 -15.30 -5.21 0.12
CA TYR A 208 -15.65 -6.39 0.92
C TYR A 208 -17.14 -6.75 0.84
N THR A 209 -17.88 -6.15 -0.09
CA THR A 209 -19.31 -6.41 -0.31
C THR A 209 -19.55 -6.95 -1.71
N GLU A 210 -20.59 -7.77 -1.87
CA GLU A 210 -21.06 -8.25 -3.17
C GLU A 210 -22.50 -7.78 -3.38
N LEU A 211 -22.74 -7.00 -4.43
CA LEU A 211 -24.04 -6.38 -4.67
C LEU A 211 -24.98 -7.40 -5.34
N LYS A 212 -26.18 -7.58 -4.76
CA LYS A 212 -27.24 -8.39 -5.37
C LYS A 212 -28.52 -7.57 -5.51
N THR A 213 -28.96 -7.39 -6.75
CA THR A 213 -30.25 -6.80 -7.06
C THR A 213 -31.33 -7.88 -7.07
N VAL A 214 -32.39 -7.71 -6.28
CA VAL A 214 -33.57 -8.58 -6.30
C VAL A 214 -34.73 -7.81 -6.88
N ALA A 215 -35.22 -8.25 -8.04
CA ALA A 215 -36.40 -7.69 -8.68
C ALA A 215 -37.58 -8.64 -8.51
N MET A 216 -38.68 -8.14 -7.96
CA MET A 216 -39.91 -8.91 -7.76
C MET A 216 -41.04 -8.28 -8.57
N LYS A 217 -41.69 -9.08 -9.42
CA LYS A 217 -42.93 -8.68 -10.07
C LYS A 217 -44.01 -8.49 -9.00
N ILE A 218 -44.62 -7.31 -8.97
CA ILE A 218 -45.78 -7.01 -8.14
C ILE A 218 -46.96 -6.61 -9.03
N SER A 219 -48.19 -6.79 -8.52
CA SER A 219 -49.42 -6.55 -9.27
C SER A 219 -49.61 -5.09 -9.65
N GLN A 220 -49.27 -4.17 -8.76
CA GLN A 220 -49.29 -2.73 -9.01
C GLN A 220 -48.18 -2.07 -8.18
N LYS A 221 -47.38 -1.21 -8.82
CA LYS A 221 -46.41 -0.33 -8.16
C LYS A 221 -47.05 1.05 -8.00
N ASN A 222 -46.92 1.63 -6.81
CA ASN A 222 -47.13 3.06 -6.57
C ASN A 222 -45.80 3.68 -6.08
N SER A 223 -45.66 5.00 -6.20
CA SER A 223 -44.52 5.76 -5.68
C SER A 223 -44.61 5.98 -4.18
#